data_AF-A0A7L8CTH7-F1
#
_entry.id   AF-A0A7L8CTH7-F1
#
_cell.length_a   1.000
_cell.length_b   1.000
_cell.length_c   1.000
_cell.angle_alpha   90.00
_cell.angle_beta   90.00
_cell.angle_gamma   90.00
#
_symmetry.space_group_name_H-M   'P 1'
#
loop_
_entity.id
_entity.type
_entity.pdbx_description
1 polymer ?
#
loop_
_entity_poly.entity_id
_entity_poly.type
_entity_poly.pdbx_seq_one_letter_code
_entity_poly.pdbx_strand_id
1 'polypeptide(L)'
;MTKGYERNGMGQRVIADNWSLQAVSALLTTGLDPEDNPGIGPLTDPAQAAQPLPQAVIDIEALFDLLTDVLLRDQILVDDRFHDAWFGQGEPLSELARRSIVRPHGFLDYPERLEAPRNGFLAKLLLNETMSKEQSDNEAAWDRDRTTPHTFTSQLVWGGAGMLARAFVYATPYTPHPLRRRLFQRAGVALPSPPTALGEFKQEIAKHRDQLYPASPKDDGVLGVHVVLPALPALVLREASSLEDMFVVASQMRDRLSEVRAWLSQFQEAISAGEFKAISVERKRLATLGKDVGRALGKAPADAPTLNIGWGWFKLNFKPDLTGWMPKFDRVQTQVSALTFAPSGHRELVKLLGFLGHQHSSVATRTIEHFAKRASVF
;
A
#
# COMPACT_ATOMS: atom_id res chain seq x y z
N MET A 1 -24.94 20.49 29.93
CA MET A 1 -23.56 20.99 29.82
C MET A 1 -22.79 20.11 28.84
N THR A 2 -22.87 20.44 27.57
CA THR A 2 -22.17 19.78 26.45
C THR A 2 -20.74 20.33 26.40
N LYS A 3 -19.77 19.56 26.90
CA LYS A 3 -18.35 19.87 26.68
C LYS A 3 -18.02 19.62 25.21
N GLY A 4 -17.53 20.67 24.56
CA GLY A 4 -17.02 20.61 23.19
C GLY A 4 -15.89 19.59 23.10
N TYR A 5 -16.14 18.54 22.33
CA TYR A 5 -15.07 17.84 21.64
C TYR A 5 -14.59 18.79 20.54
N GLU A 6 -13.37 19.30 20.68
CA GLU A 6 -12.65 19.89 19.56
C GLU A 6 -12.76 18.92 18.38
N ARG A 7 -13.38 19.36 17.28
CA ARG A 7 -13.25 18.69 15.98
C ARG A 7 -11.79 18.87 15.54
N ASN A 8 -10.90 18.06 16.10
CA ASN A 8 -9.63 17.76 15.45
C ASN A 8 -10.00 17.08 14.13
N GLY A 9 -9.86 17.78 13.01
CA GLY A 9 -10.13 17.23 11.68
C GLY A 9 -9.49 15.85 11.57
N MET A 10 -10.31 14.83 11.33
CA MET A 10 -9.84 13.47 11.09
C MET A 10 -9.26 13.45 9.68
N GLY A 11 -8.10 14.09 9.51
CA GLY A 11 -7.31 13.99 8.29
C GLY A 11 -6.99 12.53 7.95
N GLN A 12 -6.38 12.29 6.80
CA GLN A 12 -6.07 10.96 6.27
C GLN A 12 -4.97 10.25 7.08
N ARG A 13 -5.25 9.91 8.35
CA ARG A 13 -4.36 9.15 9.23
C ARG A 13 -4.53 7.66 8.98
N VAL A 14 -3.46 6.92 9.20
CA VAL A 14 -3.45 5.46 9.11
C VAL A 14 -2.58 4.87 10.21
N ILE A 15 -2.98 3.73 10.75
CA ILE A 15 -2.12 2.89 11.57
C ILE A 15 -1.31 2.00 10.63
N ALA A 16 -0.02 1.87 10.85
CA ALA A 16 0.84 0.94 10.14
C ALA A 16 1.62 0.05 11.10
N ASP A 17 2.06 -1.08 10.58
CA ASP A 17 2.91 -2.01 11.31
C ASP A 17 4.34 -1.53 11.42
N ASN A 18 4.90 -1.53 12.65
CA ASN A 18 6.35 -1.45 12.83
C ASN A 18 7.06 -2.59 12.08
N TRP A 19 6.41 -3.74 11.90
CA TRP A 19 6.94 -4.84 11.09
C TRP A 19 7.11 -4.47 9.60
N SER A 20 6.18 -3.72 9.01
CA SER A 20 6.34 -3.21 7.64
C SER A 20 7.52 -2.26 7.54
N LEU A 21 7.69 -1.37 8.53
CA LEU A 21 8.82 -0.44 8.54
C LEU A 21 10.15 -1.17 8.75
N GLN A 22 10.17 -2.22 9.58
CA GLN A 22 11.33 -3.09 9.76
C GLN A 22 11.69 -3.82 8.47
N ALA A 23 10.71 -4.42 7.76
CA ALA A 23 10.92 -5.10 6.48
C ALA A 23 11.48 -4.13 5.42
N VAL A 24 10.92 -2.92 5.33
CA VAL A 24 11.46 -1.89 4.43
C VAL A 24 12.86 -1.46 4.86
N SER A 25 13.11 -1.28 6.17
CA SER A 25 14.44 -0.91 6.66
C SER A 25 15.48 -1.95 6.27
N ALA A 26 15.19 -3.24 6.49
CA ALA A 26 16.05 -4.35 6.10
C ALA A 26 16.28 -4.37 4.58
N LEU A 27 15.23 -4.22 3.77
CA LEU A 27 15.36 -4.16 2.32
C LEU A 27 16.33 -3.05 1.86
N LEU A 28 16.28 -1.88 2.50
CA LEU A 28 17.14 -0.74 2.14
C LEU A 28 18.58 -0.88 2.63
N THR A 29 18.82 -1.59 3.74
CA THR A 29 20.15 -1.66 4.37
C THR A 29 20.89 -2.95 4.05
N THR A 30 20.18 -4.08 4.01
CA THR A 30 20.77 -5.42 3.76
C THR A 30 20.51 -5.94 2.35
N GLY A 31 19.58 -5.35 1.60
CA GLY A 31 19.21 -5.80 0.26
C GLY A 31 18.11 -6.87 0.28
N LEU A 32 17.96 -7.61 -0.83
CA LEU A 32 16.94 -8.66 -0.94
C LEU A 32 17.35 -9.93 -0.20
N ASP A 33 16.40 -10.48 0.54
CA ASP A 33 16.49 -11.86 1.00
C ASP A 33 16.15 -12.81 -0.17
N PRO A 34 17.10 -13.68 -0.59
CA PRO A 34 16.87 -14.62 -1.68
C PRO A 34 15.97 -15.79 -1.30
N GLU A 35 15.74 -16.01 0.00
CA GLU A 35 15.00 -17.14 0.51
C GLU A 35 13.49 -17.00 0.33
N ASP A 36 12.81 -18.14 0.42
CA ASP A 36 11.36 -18.17 0.49
C ASP A 36 10.89 -17.77 1.88
N ASN A 37 9.80 -17.00 1.93
CA ASN A 37 9.17 -16.65 3.18
C ASN A 37 8.65 -17.94 3.85
N PRO A 38 9.20 -18.35 5.01
CA PRO A 38 8.77 -19.58 5.69
C PRO A 38 7.33 -19.49 6.19
N GLY A 39 6.80 -18.26 6.28
CA GLY A 39 5.50 -17.90 6.81
C GLY A 39 4.30 -18.11 5.87
N ILE A 40 4.51 -18.53 4.62
CA ILE A 40 3.40 -18.84 3.71
C ILE A 40 2.75 -20.18 4.01
N GLY A 41 3.52 -21.16 4.51
CA GLY A 41 3.02 -22.51 4.80
C GLY A 41 1.75 -22.50 5.68
N PRO A 42 1.77 -21.85 6.86
CA PRO A 42 0.60 -21.71 7.72
C PRO A 42 -0.56 -20.91 7.09
N LEU A 43 -0.27 -20.06 6.10
CA LEU A 43 -1.23 -19.25 5.36
C LEU A 43 -1.85 -19.97 4.16
N THR A 44 -1.41 -21.19 3.84
CA THR A 44 -2.06 -22.08 2.85
C THR A 44 -3.08 -23.02 3.48
N ASP A 45 -4.06 -23.46 2.68
CA ASP A 45 -4.95 -24.54 3.04
C ASP A 45 -4.12 -25.81 3.33
N PRO A 46 -4.32 -26.52 4.46
CA PRO A 46 -3.68 -27.80 4.69
C PRO A 46 -3.84 -28.80 3.54
N ALA A 47 -4.93 -28.69 2.76
CA ALA A 47 -5.19 -29.53 1.59
C ALA A 47 -4.42 -29.10 0.33
N GLN A 48 -3.72 -27.97 0.35
CA GLN A 48 -2.94 -27.46 -0.78
C GLN A 48 -1.46 -27.37 -0.45
N ALA A 49 -0.61 -27.73 -1.40
CA ALA A 49 0.82 -27.50 -1.27
C ALA A 49 1.07 -25.98 -1.18
N ALA A 50 1.80 -25.57 -0.13
CA ALA A 50 2.25 -24.20 0.02
C ALA A 50 3.07 -23.80 -1.22
N GLN A 51 2.61 -22.80 -1.96
CA GLN A 51 3.43 -22.26 -3.03
C GLN A 51 4.51 -21.37 -2.41
N PRO A 52 5.80 -21.64 -2.71
CA PRO A 52 6.88 -20.84 -2.17
C PRO A 52 6.77 -19.40 -2.68
N LEU A 53 6.67 -18.45 -1.76
CA LEU A 53 6.69 -17.03 -2.07
C LEU A 53 8.04 -16.44 -1.64
N PRO A 54 8.78 -15.79 -2.54
CA PRO A 54 10.02 -15.12 -2.16
C PRO A 54 9.80 -14.08 -1.06
N GLN A 55 10.70 -13.99 -0.08
CA GLN A 55 10.68 -12.92 0.92
C GLN A 55 10.73 -11.53 0.25
N ALA A 56 11.52 -11.40 -0.82
CA ALA A 56 11.57 -10.25 -1.72
C ALA A 56 10.19 -9.67 -2.10
N VAL A 57 9.20 -10.53 -2.35
CA VAL A 57 7.85 -10.09 -2.71
C VAL A 57 7.18 -9.39 -1.53
N ILE A 58 7.32 -9.92 -0.32
CA ILE A 58 6.74 -9.35 0.89
C ILE A 58 7.36 -7.98 1.18
N ASP A 59 8.68 -7.87 1.06
CA ASP A 59 9.39 -6.63 1.34
C ASP A 59 9.06 -5.52 0.33
N ILE A 60 8.98 -5.87 -0.97
CA ILE A 60 8.61 -4.92 -2.02
C ILE A 60 7.15 -4.49 -1.88
N GLU A 61 6.24 -5.40 -1.52
CA GLU A 61 4.85 -5.03 -1.21
C GLU A 61 4.79 -4.05 -0.02
N ALA A 62 5.54 -4.31 1.05
CA ALA A 62 5.62 -3.42 2.21
C ALA A 62 6.18 -2.04 1.82
N LEU A 63 7.22 -2.00 0.97
CA LEU A 63 7.76 -0.75 0.43
C LEU A 63 6.71 0.02 -0.38
N PHE A 64 5.97 -0.65 -1.25
CA PHE A 64 4.96 0.00 -2.09
C PHE A 64 3.79 0.56 -1.30
N ASP A 65 3.37 -0.15 -0.25
CA ASP A 65 2.34 0.35 0.65
C ASP A 65 2.85 1.54 1.47
N LEU A 66 4.09 1.47 1.98
CA LEU A 66 4.69 2.59 2.71
C LEU A 66 4.88 3.82 1.82
N LEU A 67 5.39 3.67 0.60
CA LEU A 67 5.48 4.77 -0.35
C LEU A 67 4.10 5.39 -0.62
N THR A 68 3.10 4.56 -0.85
CA THR A 68 1.72 5.05 -1.07
C THR A 68 1.23 5.88 0.12
N ASP A 69 1.42 5.39 1.35
CA ASP A 69 1.00 6.10 2.55
C ASP A 69 1.84 7.38 2.76
N VAL A 70 3.14 7.36 2.52
CA VAL A 70 4.01 8.56 2.57
C VAL A 70 3.57 9.62 1.57
N LEU A 71 3.11 9.23 0.37
CA LEU A 71 2.68 10.19 -0.63
C LEU A 71 1.29 10.77 -0.35
N LEU A 72 0.36 10.01 0.23
CA LEU A 72 -1.06 10.38 0.28
C LEU A 72 -1.69 10.51 1.67
N ARG A 73 -1.11 9.97 2.73
CA ARG A 73 -1.64 10.07 4.10
C ARG A 73 -1.16 11.33 4.78
N ASP A 74 -1.93 11.88 5.70
CA ASP A 74 -1.45 13.00 6.51
C ASP A 74 -0.43 12.55 7.54
N GLN A 75 -0.71 11.44 8.23
CA GLN A 75 0.17 10.83 9.22
C GLN A 75 0.05 9.31 9.20
N ILE A 76 1.17 8.64 9.41
CA ILE A 76 1.29 7.19 9.60
C ILE A 76 1.61 6.97 11.08
N LEU A 77 0.69 6.39 11.82
CA LEU A 77 0.82 6.10 13.23
C LEU A 77 1.40 4.70 13.42
N VAL A 78 2.45 4.58 14.23
CA VAL A 78 3.11 3.31 14.55
C VAL A 78 3.26 3.17 16.06
N ASP A 79 3.37 1.94 16.58
CA ASP A 79 3.49 1.71 18.02
C ASP A 79 4.85 2.19 18.52
N ASP A 80 4.84 3.04 19.53
CA ASP A 80 6.02 3.71 20.08
C ASP A 80 7.00 2.76 20.77
N ARG A 81 6.50 1.68 21.36
CA ARG A 81 7.35 0.64 21.97
C ARG A 81 8.27 -0.07 21.01
N PHE A 82 7.93 -0.05 19.72
CA PHE A 82 8.71 -0.74 18.68
C PHE A 82 9.34 0.26 17.72
N HIS A 83 9.54 1.52 18.14
CA HIS A 83 10.11 2.54 17.27
C HIS A 83 11.57 2.22 16.89
N ASP A 84 12.35 1.65 17.81
CA ASP A 84 13.76 1.29 17.60
C ASP A 84 13.98 0.23 16.50
N ALA A 85 12.92 -0.51 16.13
CA ALA A 85 12.98 -1.54 15.10
C ALA A 85 13.22 -0.97 13.68
N TRP A 86 13.04 0.35 13.50
CA TRP A 86 13.20 1.01 12.20
C TRP A 86 13.79 2.43 12.32
N PHE A 87 13.56 3.13 13.43
CA PHE A 87 14.14 4.44 13.66
C PHE A 87 15.63 4.31 13.98
N GLY A 88 16.47 5.12 13.33
CA GLY A 88 17.93 5.06 13.48
C GLY A 88 18.61 3.88 12.76
N GLN A 89 17.84 2.94 12.19
CA GLN A 89 18.36 1.82 11.39
C GLN A 89 18.69 2.21 9.94
N GLY A 90 18.30 3.42 9.52
CA GLY A 90 18.61 4.02 8.23
C GLY A 90 18.15 5.48 8.14
N GLU A 91 18.89 6.30 7.39
CA GLU A 91 18.55 7.73 7.19
C GLU A 91 17.18 7.94 6.50
N PRO A 92 16.80 7.19 5.45
CA PRO A 92 15.56 7.47 4.71
C PRO A 92 14.28 7.37 5.55
N LEU A 93 14.17 6.36 6.43
CA LEU A 93 13.00 6.20 7.31
C LEU A 93 13.03 7.14 8.52
N SER A 94 14.23 7.45 9.01
CA SER A 94 14.40 8.41 10.11
C SER A 94 13.93 9.81 9.72
N GLU A 95 14.16 10.23 8.47
CA GLU A 95 13.68 11.51 7.95
C GLU A 95 12.15 11.61 7.92
N LEU A 96 11.44 10.51 7.62
CA LEU A 96 9.96 10.49 7.69
C LEU A 96 9.45 10.78 9.09
N ALA A 97 10.16 10.29 10.13
CA ALA A 97 9.84 10.56 11.52
C ALA A 97 10.15 12.01 11.91
N ARG A 98 11.33 12.52 11.51
CA ARG A 98 11.73 13.93 11.73
C ARG A 98 10.72 14.91 11.11
N ARG A 99 10.15 14.56 9.95
CA ARG A 99 9.09 15.32 9.26
C ARG A 99 7.68 15.09 9.80
N SER A 100 7.50 14.29 10.86
CA SER A 100 6.20 13.91 11.42
C SER A 100 5.24 13.24 10.41
N ILE A 101 5.78 12.63 9.35
CA ILE A 101 5.02 11.82 8.40
C ILE A 101 4.72 10.46 9.03
N VAL A 102 5.75 9.84 9.62
CA VAL A 102 5.60 8.66 10.49
C VAL A 102 5.70 9.13 11.94
N ARG A 103 4.72 8.78 12.78
CA ARG A 103 4.64 9.24 14.16
C ARG A 103 4.45 8.07 15.12
N PRO A 104 5.39 7.84 16.04
CA PRO A 104 5.18 6.96 17.19
C PRO A 104 3.96 7.41 18.00
N HIS A 105 3.12 6.46 18.40
CA HIS A 105 1.88 6.71 19.13
C HIS A 105 1.69 5.69 20.27
N GLY A 106 1.35 6.20 21.45
CA GLY A 106 1.10 5.42 22.67
C GLY A 106 -0.21 4.65 22.62
N PHE A 107 -0.29 3.59 21.81
CA PHE A 107 -1.53 2.84 21.64
C PHE A 107 -2.00 2.11 22.91
N LEU A 108 -1.10 1.80 23.84
CA LEU A 108 -1.45 1.08 25.08
C LEU A 108 -1.43 2.00 26.31
N ASP A 109 -1.77 3.28 26.15
CA ASP A 109 -2.12 4.16 27.27
C ASP A 109 -3.39 3.66 28.00
N TYR A 110 -4.28 2.98 27.26
CA TYR A 110 -5.53 2.38 27.74
C TYR A 110 -5.64 0.91 27.26
N PRO A 111 -4.77 0.00 27.73
CA PRO A 111 -4.67 -1.37 27.21
C PRO A 111 -5.95 -2.18 27.41
N GLU A 112 -6.74 -1.88 28.45
CA GLU A 112 -8.00 -2.55 28.77
C GLU A 112 -9.04 -2.41 27.66
N ARG A 113 -9.00 -1.31 26.89
CA ARG A 113 -9.92 -1.09 25.76
C ARG A 113 -9.64 -2.01 24.59
N LEU A 114 -8.41 -2.51 24.49
CA LEU A 114 -7.96 -3.34 23.37
C LEU A 114 -8.20 -4.82 23.61
N GLU A 115 -8.38 -5.25 24.86
CA GLU A 115 -8.43 -6.66 25.23
C GLU A 115 -9.59 -7.41 24.57
N ALA A 116 -10.83 -6.93 24.75
CA ALA A 116 -12.00 -7.58 24.17
C ALA A 116 -11.97 -7.59 22.63
N PRO A 117 -11.69 -6.47 21.93
CA PRO A 117 -11.52 -6.48 20.47
C PRO A 117 -10.39 -7.40 20.01
N ARG A 118 -9.23 -7.40 20.69
CA ARG A 118 -8.08 -8.25 20.36
C ARG A 118 -8.48 -9.72 20.44
N ASN A 119 -9.11 -10.15 21.53
CA ASN A 119 -9.51 -11.54 21.71
C ASN A 119 -10.55 -11.96 20.64
N GLY A 120 -11.48 -11.06 20.30
CA GLY A 120 -12.45 -11.29 19.22
C GLY A 120 -11.80 -11.44 17.83
N PHE A 121 -10.78 -10.64 17.52
CA PHE A 121 -10.02 -10.81 16.28
C PHE A 121 -9.13 -12.05 16.31
N LEU A 122 -8.43 -12.29 17.42
CA LEU A 122 -7.55 -13.43 17.61
C LEU A 122 -8.25 -14.75 17.28
N ALA A 123 -9.45 -14.96 17.81
CA ALA A 123 -10.27 -16.14 17.51
C ALA A 123 -10.56 -16.33 16.02
N LYS A 124 -10.68 -15.25 15.24
CA LYS A 124 -10.91 -15.31 13.78
C LYS A 124 -9.63 -15.59 12.99
N LEU A 125 -8.48 -15.21 13.53
CA LEU A 125 -7.19 -15.33 12.84
C LEU A 125 -6.54 -16.71 12.99
N LEU A 126 -7.04 -17.55 13.89
CA LEU A 126 -6.59 -18.93 14.08
C LEU A 126 -7.24 -19.84 13.03
N LEU A 127 -6.62 -19.91 11.85
CA LEU A 127 -7.20 -20.56 10.67
C LEU A 127 -7.12 -22.09 10.67
N ASN A 128 -6.26 -22.68 11.50
CA ASN A 128 -6.03 -24.12 11.56
C ASN A 128 -5.52 -24.54 12.95
N GLU A 129 -5.51 -25.86 13.19
CA GLU A 129 -5.12 -26.43 14.48
C GLU A 129 -3.66 -26.14 14.86
N THR A 130 -2.75 -26.11 13.89
CA THR A 130 -1.34 -25.78 14.12
C THR A 130 -1.19 -24.37 14.68
N MET A 131 -1.80 -23.38 14.04
CA MET A 131 -1.80 -22.00 14.51
C MET A 131 -2.44 -21.86 15.89
N SER A 132 -3.55 -22.57 16.14
CA SER A 132 -4.20 -22.60 17.46
C SER A 132 -3.29 -23.14 18.55
N LYS A 133 -2.58 -24.25 18.27
CA LYS A 133 -1.64 -24.85 19.21
C LYS A 133 -0.45 -23.94 19.47
N GLU A 134 0.21 -23.45 18.43
CA GLU A 134 1.36 -22.55 18.55
C GLU A 134 1.00 -21.26 19.29
N GLN A 135 -0.19 -20.71 19.04
CA GLN A 135 -0.67 -19.54 19.76
C GLN A 135 -0.95 -19.85 21.25
N SER A 136 -1.54 -21.00 21.55
CA SER A 136 -1.75 -21.43 22.95
C SER A 136 -0.43 -21.62 23.69
N ASP A 137 0.58 -22.21 23.04
CA ASP A 137 1.93 -22.35 23.59
C ASP A 137 2.57 -20.97 23.84
N ASN A 138 2.37 -20.01 22.92
CA ASN A 138 2.83 -18.63 23.08
C ASN A 138 2.18 -17.93 24.27
N GLU A 139 0.86 -18.06 24.46
CA GLU A 139 0.15 -17.47 25.60
C GLU A 139 0.63 -18.07 26.93
N ALA A 140 0.74 -19.40 27.00
CA ALA A 140 1.22 -20.09 28.20
C ALA A 140 2.68 -19.73 28.55
N ALA A 141 3.55 -19.61 27.55
CA ALA A 141 4.92 -19.16 27.76
C ALA A 141 4.94 -17.69 28.21
N TRP A 142 4.19 -16.81 27.54
CA TRP A 142 4.14 -15.40 27.90
C TRP A 142 3.71 -15.17 29.35
N ASP A 143 2.69 -15.89 29.83
CA ASP A 143 2.22 -15.79 31.21
C ASP A 143 3.26 -16.27 32.23
N ARG A 144 4.05 -17.28 31.88
CA ARG A 144 5.09 -17.86 32.75
C ARG A 144 6.38 -17.04 32.78
N ASP A 145 6.91 -16.70 31.62
CA ASP A 145 8.29 -16.21 31.45
C ASP A 145 8.43 -15.05 30.45
N ARG A 146 7.32 -14.52 29.93
CA ARG A 146 7.31 -13.41 28.94
C ARG A 146 8.07 -13.76 27.65
N THR A 147 8.09 -15.03 27.26
CA THR A 147 8.64 -15.48 25.98
C THR A 147 7.55 -15.89 24.99
N THR A 148 7.93 -15.98 23.71
CA THR A 148 7.05 -16.45 22.62
C THR A 148 7.82 -17.52 21.82
N PRO A 149 7.71 -18.81 22.17
CA PRO A 149 8.45 -19.89 21.52
C PRO A 149 8.18 -20.00 20.02
N HIS A 150 6.97 -19.65 19.58
CA HIS A 150 6.58 -19.62 18.17
C HIS A 150 6.48 -18.17 17.69
N THR A 151 7.64 -17.52 17.53
CA THR A 151 7.79 -16.08 17.26
C THR A 151 7.01 -15.62 16.02
N PHE A 152 7.11 -16.38 14.92
CA PHE A 152 6.41 -16.04 13.68
C PHE A 152 4.89 -16.04 13.86
N THR A 153 4.34 -17.08 14.49
CA THR A 153 2.89 -17.18 14.72
C THR A 153 2.40 -16.11 15.69
N SER A 154 3.16 -15.81 16.75
CA SER A 154 2.88 -14.68 17.63
C SER A 154 2.83 -13.36 16.85
N GLN A 155 3.85 -13.08 16.03
CA GLN A 155 3.93 -11.86 15.23
C GLN A 155 2.80 -11.76 14.20
N LEU A 156 2.46 -12.87 13.53
CA LEU A 156 1.45 -12.93 12.49
C LEU A 156 0.04 -12.78 13.07
N VAL A 157 -0.30 -13.60 14.08
CA VAL A 157 -1.66 -13.76 14.60
C VAL A 157 -1.90 -12.86 15.80
N TRP A 158 -1.11 -12.97 16.86
CA TRP A 158 -1.31 -12.21 18.09
C TRP A 158 -1.06 -10.72 17.86
N GLY A 159 0.05 -10.40 17.18
CA GLY A 159 0.35 -9.05 16.71
C GLY A 159 -0.70 -8.54 15.73
N GLY A 160 -1.17 -9.39 14.81
CA GLY A 160 -2.23 -9.04 13.84
C GLY A 160 -3.55 -8.67 14.53
N ALA A 161 -4.00 -9.47 15.48
CA ALA A 161 -5.18 -9.21 16.30
C ALA A 161 -5.02 -7.91 17.11
N GLY A 162 -3.83 -7.68 17.67
CA GLY A 162 -3.52 -6.44 18.38
C GLY A 162 -3.63 -5.20 17.49
N MET A 163 -3.17 -5.27 16.25
CA MET A 163 -3.26 -4.14 15.32
C MET A 163 -4.68 -3.89 14.83
N LEU A 164 -5.46 -4.96 14.58
CA LEU A 164 -6.88 -4.84 14.28
C LEU A 164 -7.65 -4.22 15.45
N ALA A 165 -7.33 -4.61 16.69
CA ALA A 165 -7.91 -4.02 17.89
C ALA A 165 -7.59 -2.51 18.00
N ARG A 166 -6.34 -2.10 17.71
CA ARG A 166 -5.96 -0.68 17.66
C ARG A 166 -6.75 0.06 16.58
N ALA A 167 -6.79 -0.46 15.36
CA ALA A 167 -7.56 0.13 14.26
C ALA A 167 -9.04 0.32 14.63
N PHE A 168 -9.63 -0.68 15.28
CA PHE A 168 -11.01 -0.64 15.75
C PHE A 168 -11.24 0.38 16.86
N VAL A 169 -10.46 0.33 17.95
CA VAL A 169 -10.65 1.20 19.13
C VAL A 169 -10.36 2.67 18.81
N TYR A 170 -9.35 2.92 17.99
CA TYR A 170 -8.98 4.29 17.59
C TYR A 170 -9.74 4.77 16.35
N ALA A 171 -10.68 3.98 15.81
CA ALA A 171 -11.46 4.27 14.62
C ALA A 171 -10.59 4.80 13.46
N THR A 172 -9.40 4.21 13.30
CA THR A 172 -8.39 4.68 12.34
C THR A 172 -8.12 3.56 11.32
N PRO A 173 -8.04 3.87 10.02
CA PRO A 173 -7.66 2.91 9.00
C PRO A 173 -6.34 2.21 9.32
N TYR A 174 -6.16 0.99 8.81
CA TYR A 174 -4.96 0.19 9.02
C TYR A 174 -4.38 -0.29 7.70
N THR A 175 -3.10 0.00 7.48
CA THR A 175 -2.29 -0.59 6.42
C THR A 175 -1.51 -1.77 7.01
N PRO A 176 -1.97 -3.02 6.78
CA PRO A 176 -1.32 -4.19 7.35
C PRO A 176 -0.06 -4.58 6.60
N HIS A 177 0.89 -5.17 7.33
CA HIS A 177 1.99 -5.93 6.76
C HIS A 177 1.48 -6.95 5.72
N PRO A 178 2.19 -7.18 4.60
CA PRO A 178 1.64 -8.01 3.52
C PRO A 178 1.30 -9.45 3.91
N LEU A 179 2.00 -10.04 4.88
CA LEU A 179 1.64 -11.37 5.41
C LEU A 179 0.34 -11.33 6.22
N ARG A 180 0.16 -10.29 7.06
CA ARG A 180 -1.09 -10.09 7.81
C ARG A 180 -2.25 -9.78 6.88
N ARG A 181 -2.01 -9.03 5.80
CA ARG A 181 -3.04 -8.79 4.76
C ARG A 181 -3.58 -10.10 4.19
N ARG A 182 -2.68 -11.01 3.81
CA ARG A 182 -3.04 -12.35 3.31
C ARG A 182 -3.81 -13.15 4.36
N LEU A 183 -3.35 -13.12 5.62
CA LEU A 183 -4.06 -13.74 6.73
C LEU A 183 -5.49 -13.21 6.87
N PHE A 184 -5.66 -11.89 6.90
CA PHE A 184 -6.97 -11.26 7.11
C PHE A 184 -7.94 -11.56 5.96
N GLN A 185 -7.44 -11.53 4.72
CA GLN A 185 -8.20 -11.92 3.54
C GLN A 185 -8.70 -13.36 3.67
N ARG A 186 -7.82 -14.28 4.07
CA ARG A 186 -8.19 -15.69 4.27
C ARG A 186 -9.13 -15.91 5.45
N ALA A 187 -8.95 -15.14 6.53
CA ALA A 187 -9.81 -15.17 7.71
C ALA A 187 -11.21 -14.56 7.48
N GLY A 188 -11.48 -14.00 6.29
CA GLY A 188 -12.71 -13.25 6.03
C GLY A 188 -12.82 -11.99 6.92
N VAL A 189 -11.70 -11.53 7.49
CA VAL A 189 -11.67 -10.30 8.28
C VAL A 189 -11.66 -9.14 7.30
N ALA A 190 -12.83 -8.54 7.13
CA ALA A 190 -12.93 -7.23 6.52
C ALA A 190 -12.18 -6.22 7.41
N LEU A 191 -10.95 -5.88 7.01
CA LEU A 191 -10.27 -4.68 7.51
C LEU A 191 -11.28 -3.52 7.47
N PRO A 192 -11.37 -2.68 8.53
CA PRO A 192 -12.55 -1.88 8.80
C PRO A 192 -13.08 -1.18 7.54
N SER A 193 -14.20 -1.70 7.04
CA SER A 193 -15.20 -0.91 6.31
C SER A 193 -15.78 0.07 7.34
N PRO A 194 -15.66 1.38 7.10
CA PRO A 194 -16.08 2.00 5.85
C PRO A 194 -14.95 2.07 4.81
N PRO A 195 -15.31 2.12 3.52
CA PRO A 195 -14.34 2.35 2.46
C PRO A 195 -13.49 3.57 2.82
N THR A 196 -12.17 3.43 2.76
CA THR A 196 -11.32 4.61 2.96
C THR A 196 -11.32 5.40 1.66
N ALA A 197 -11.29 6.74 1.75
CA ALA A 197 -11.22 7.57 0.56
C ALA A 197 -9.97 7.22 -0.30
N LEU A 198 -8.85 6.84 0.35
CA LEU A 198 -7.66 6.34 -0.34
C LEU A 198 -7.89 4.96 -1.00
N GLY A 199 -8.65 4.07 -0.36
CA GLY A 199 -9.01 2.77 -0.92
C GLY A 199 -9.86 2.90 -2.18
N GLU A 200 -10.91 3.71 -2.15
CA GLU A 200 -11.74 3.99 -3.33
C GLU A 200 -10.91 4.65 -4.45
N PHE A 201 -10.06 5.62 -4.08
CA PHE A 201 -9.14 6.27 -5.03
C PHE A 201 -8.21 5.26 -5.72
N LYS A 202 -7.53 4.40 -4.95
CA LYS A 202 -6.62 3.37 -5.49
C LYS A 202 -7.36 2.42 -6.44
N GLN A 203 -8.58 2.01 -6.09
CA GLN A 203 -9.39 1.11 -6.92
C GLN A 203 -9.79 1.74 -8.25
N GLU A 204 -10.24 2.99 -8.25
CA GLU A 204 -10.62 3.66 -9.50
C GLU A 204 -9.40 3.91 -10.41
N ILE A 205 -8.25 4.28 -9.81
CA ILE A 205 -7.00 4.44 -10.57
C ILE A 205 -6.52 3.11 -11.16
N ALA A 206 -6.58 2.02 -10.40
CA ALA A 206 -6.23 0.69 -10.88
C ALA A 206 -7.12 0.28 -12.07
N LYS A 207 -8.44 0.41 -11.92
CA LYS A 207 -9.42 0.13 -12.98
C LYS A 207 -9.15 0.90 -14.28
N HIS A 208 -8.77 2.18 -14.20
CA HIS A 208 -8.41 2.94 -15.39
C HIS A 208 -7.06 2.53 -15.99
N ARG A 209 -6.10 2.13 -15.16
CA ARG A 209 -4.80 1.60 -15.61
C ARG A 209 -4.96 0.24 -16.31
N ASP A 210 -5.85 -0.62 -15.81
CA ASP A 210 -6.12 -1.93 -16.42
C ASP A 210 -6.74 -1.78 -17.82
N GLN A 211 -7.56 -0.73 -18.03
CA GLN A 211 -8.08 -0.37 -19.36
C GLN A 211 -6.99 0.13 -20.31
N LEU A 212 -5.98 0.82 -19.78
CA LEU A 212 -4.87 1.41 -20.54
C LEU A 212 -3.80 0.40 -20.92
N TYR A 213 -3.56 -0.56 -20.04
CA TYR A 213 -2.57 -1.62 -20.19
C TYR A 213 -3.27 -2.97 -20.17
N PRO A 214 -4.13 -3.28 -21.16
CA PRO A 214 -4.79 -4.58 -21.21
C PRO A 214 -3.73 -5.68 -21.27
N ALA A 215 -3.96 -6.78 -20.55
CA ALA A 215 -3.11 -7.97 -20.70
C ALA A 215 -3.19 -8.44 -22.15
N SER A 216 -2.03 -8.57 -22.82
CA SER A 216 -2.01 -9.00 -24.22
C SER A 216 -2.57 -10.42 -24.34
N PRO A 217 -3.49 -10.71 -25.28
CA PRO A 217 -3.82 -12.08 -25.62
C PRO A 217 -2.56 -12.81 -26.11
N LYS A 218 -2.51 -14.11 -25.79
CA LYS A 218 -1.38 -15.03 -25.99
C LYS A 218 -1.18 -15.41 -27.48
N ASP A 219 -1.21 -14.47 -28.41
CA ASP A 219 -1.37 -14.84 -29.82
C ASP A 219 -0.08 -15.20 -30.58
N ASP A 220 1.12 -14.90 -30.08
CA ASP A 220 2.36 -15.12 -30.85
C ASP A 220 3.43 -15.98 -30.16
N GLY A 221 3.11 -16.68 -29.07
CA GLY A 221 4.08 -17.57 -28.39
C GLY A 221 5.26 -16.85 -27.70
N VAL A 222 5.37 -15.52 -27.84
CA VAL A 222 6.29 -14.68 -27.05
C VAL A 222 5.61 -14.35 -25.72
N LEU A 223 6.10 -14.93 -24.63
CA LEU A 223 5.60 -14.68 -23.28
C LEU A 223 6.05 -13.28 -22.82
N GLY A 224 5.32 -12.24 -23.21
CA GLY A 224 5.49 -10.91 -22.65
C GLY A 224 5.02 -10.89 -21.20
N VAL A 225 5.92 -10.64 -20.25
CA VAL A 225 5.56 -10.55 -18.83
C VAL A 225 4.88 -9.21 -18.57
N HIS A 226 3.56 -9.22 -18.36
CA HIS A 226 2.76 -8.03 -18.10
C HIS A 226 2.80 -7.69 -16.61
N VAL A 227 3.46 -6.60 -16.23
CA VAL A 227 3.54 -6.11 -14.83
C VAL A 227 2.79 -4.79 -14.71
N VAL A 228 1.82 -4.73 -13.79
CA VAL A 228 1.16 -3.48 -13.39
C VAL A 228 1.42 -3.20 -11.91
N LEU A 229 2.38 -2.31 -11.66
CA LEU A 229 2.65 -1.80 -10.32
C LEU A 229 1.62 -0.73 -9.91
N PRO A 230 1.44 -0.50 -8.59
CA PRO A 230 0.71 0.67 -8.13
C PRO A 230 1.35 1.97 -8.65
N ALA A 231 0.52 2.89 -9.15
CA ALA A 231 0.96 4.09 -9.86
C ALA A 231 1.99 4.94 -9.09
N LEU A 232 1.76 5.15 -7.79
CA LEU A 232 2.57 6.01 -6.94
C LEU A 232 3.99 5.44 -6.73
N PRO A 233 4.15 4.19 -6.24
CA PRO A 233 5.46 3.53 -6.23
C PRO A 233 6.16 3.52 -7.59
N ALA A 234 5.45 3.23 -8.68
CA ALA A 234 6.06 3.21 -10.02
C ALA A 234 6.65 4.57 -10.40
N LEU A 235 5.95 5.68 -10.10
CA LEU A 235 6.47 7.02 -10.33
C LEU A 235 7.67 7.35 -9.45
N VAL A 236 7.64 6.99 -8.16
CA VAL A 236 8.79 7.20 -7.26
C VAL A 236 10.01 6.46 -7.81
N LEU A 237 9.87 5.18 -8.18
CA LEU A 237 10.95 4.37 -8.73
C LEU A 237 11.47 4.91 -10.07
N ARG A 238 10.59 5.46 -10.90
CA ARG A 238 10.98 6.06 -12.18
C ARG A 238 11.92 7.25 -11.97
N GLU A 239 11.60 8.13 -11.02
CA GLU A 239 12.37 9.35 -10.76
C GLU A 239 13.60 9.11 -9.87
N ALA A 240 13.52 8.17 -8.91
CA ALA A 240 14.61 7.90 -7.98
C ALA A 240 15.86 7.37 -8.70
N SER A 241 17.04 7.88 -8.37
CA SER A 241 18.31 7.43 -8.99
C SER A 241 19.04 6.36 -8.18
N SER A 242 18.62 6.10 -6.95
CA SER A 242 19.16 5.08 -6.04
C SER A 242 18.12 4.66 -4.99
N LEU A 243 18.42 3.66 -4.14
CA LEU A 243 17.57 3.28 -3.00
C LEU A 243 17.42 4.43 -1.98
N GLU A 244 18.52 5.12 -1.68
CA GLU A 244 18.56 6.23 -0.72
C GLU A 244 17.68 7.41 -1.17
N ASP A 245 17.61 7.64 -2.48
CA ASP A 245 16.87 8.74 -3.09
C ASP A 245 15.34 8.50 -3.11
N MET A 246 14.88 7.25 -2.95
CA MET A 246 13.45 6.92 -3.08
C MET A 246 12.56 7.72 -2.11
N PHE A 247 12.96 7.85 -0.84
CA PHE A 247 12.15 8.58 0.15
C PHE A 247 12.31 10.10 0.05
N VAL A 248 13.42 10.57 -0.53
CA VAL A 248 13.61 11.97 -0.90
C VAL A 248 12.62 12.34 -2.01
N VAL A 249 12.60 11.55 -3.09
CA VAL A 249 11.64 11.69 -4.20
C VAL A 249 10.20 11.58 -3.69
N ALA A 250 9.91 10.58 -2.86
CA ALA A 250 8.58 10.40 -2.27
C ALA A 250 8.12 11.65 -1.48
N SER A 251 9.03 12.25 -0.70
CA SER A 251 8.76 13.47 0.06
C SER A 251 8.50 14.67 -0.86
N GLN A 252 9.29 14.84 -1.93
CA GLN A 252 9.05 15.89 -2.92
C GLN A 252 7.72 15.70 -3.65
N MET A 253 7.38 14.46 -4.00
CA MET A 253 6.10 14.11 -4.61
C MET A 253 4.92 14.35 -3.67
N ARG A 254 5.07 14.06 -2.37
CA ARG A 254 4.08 14.35 -1.33
C ARG A 254 3.69 15.83 -1.31
N ASP A 255 4.67 16.73 -1.40
CA ASP A 255 4.42 18.18 -1.41
C ASP A 255 3.66 18.59 -2.68
N ARG A 256 4.01 17.99 -3.82
CA ARG A 256 3.32 18.21 -5.10
C ARG A 256 1.88 17.67 -5.10
N LEU A 257 1.63 16.57 -4.39
CA LEU A 257 0.31 15.95 -4.24
C LEU A 257 -0.53 16.55 -3.10
N SER A 258 -0.12 17.69 -2.53
CA SER A 258 -0.82 18.36 -1.42
C SER A 258 -2.30 18.61 -1.70
N GLU A 259 -2.68 18.96 -2.94
CA GLU A 259 -4.09 19.19 -3.29
C GLU A 259 -4.90 17.89 -3.38
N VAL A 260 -4.33 16.82 -3.96
CA VAL A 260 -4.95 15.48 -3.93
C VAL A 260 -5.08 15.00 -2.49
N ARG A 261 -4.09 15.22 -1.63
CA ARG A 261 -4.14 14.88 -0.21
C ARG A 261 -5.22 15.65 0.55
N ALA A 262 -5.32 16.96 0.31
CA ALA A 262 -6.36 17.79 0.91
C ALA A 262 -7.76 17.32 0.50
N TRP A 263 -7.93 16.99 -0.78
CA TRP A 263 -9.16 16.41 -1.30
C TRP A 263 -9.48 15.04 -0.68
N LEU A 264 -8.50 14.13 -0.62
CA LEU A 264 -8.67 12.82 0.04
C LEU A 264 -9.01 12.96 1.51
N SER A 265 -8.50 13.99 2.19
CA SER A 265 -8.82 14.28 3.59
C SER A 265 -10.27 14.71 3.75
N GLN A 266 -10.75 15.64 2.92
CA GLN A 266 -12.16 16.03 2.89
C GLN A 266 -13.07 14.83 2.60
N PHE A 267 -12.68 13.98 1.66
CA PHE A 267 -13.45 12.77 1.35
C PHE A 267 -13.46 11.79 2.54
N GLN A 268 -12.34 11.60 3.24
CA GLN A 268 -12.30 10.75 4.43
C GLN A 268 -13.13 11.31 5.58
N GLU A 269 -13.11 12.63 5.79
CA GLU A 269 -13.95 13.29 6.78
C GLU A 269 -15.44 13.07 6.50
N ALA A 270 -15.87 13.18 5.24
CA ALA A 270 -17.24 12.90 4.82
C ALA A 270 -17.64 11.43 5.10
N ILE A 271 -16.74 10.48 4.83
CA ILE A 271 -16.94 9.05 5.13
C ILE A 271 -17.09 8.82 6.63
N SER A 272 -16.15 9.36 7.42
CA SER A 272 -16.13 9.19 8.88
C SER A 272 -17.34 9.86 9.55
N ALA A 273 -17.85 10.95 8.99
CA ALA A 273 -19.06 11.63 9.45
C ALA A 273 -20.36 10.97 8.97
N GLY A 274 -20.30 9.98 8.07
CA GLY A 274 -21.50 9.35 7.48
C GLY A 274 -22.31 10.31 6.61
N GLU A 275 -21.69 11.35 6.04
CA GLU A 275 -22.37 12.39 5.27
C GLU A 275 -22.65 11.91 3.83
N PHE A 276 -23.72 11.14 3.65
CA PHE A 276 -24.07 10.51 2.36
C PHE A 276 -24.04 11.46 1.14
N LYS A 277 -24.48 12.71 1.29
CA LYS A 277 -24.45 13.70 0.20
C LYS A 277 -23.03 14.08 -0.19
N ALA A 278 -22.17 14.38 0.79
CA ALA A 278 -20.77 14.72 0.57
C ALA A 278 -20.02 13.52 -0.03
N ILE A 279 -20.21 12.33 0.52
CA ILE A 279 -19.65 11.08 -0.02
C ILE A 279 -20.05 10.89 -1.49
N SER A 280 -21.32 11.12 -1.84
CA SER A 280 -21.80 10.97 -3.23
C SER A 280 -21.16 11.98 -4.18
N VAL A 281 -20.95 13.23 -3.73
CA VAL A 281 -20.26 14.26 -4.51
C VAL A 281 -18.82 13.83 -4.81
N GLU A 282 -18.09 13.38 -3.80
CA GLU A 282 -16.68 12.97 -3.99
C GLU A 282 -16.54 11.71 -4.84
N ARG A 283 -17.43 10.72 -4.68
CA ARG A 283 -17.48 9.54 -5.56
C ARG A 283 -17.78 9.91 -7.01
N LYS A 284 -18.69 10.86 -7.25
CA LYS A 284 -18.97 11.36 -8.60
C LYS A 284 -17.72 12.05 -9.18
N ARG A 285 -17.03 12.88 -8.39
CA ARG A 285 -15.77 13.50 -8.79
C ARG A 285 -14.74 12.44 -9.16
N LEU A 286 -14.52 11.43 -8.32
CA LEU A 286 -13.64 10.29 -8.58
C LEU A 286 -14.00 9.54 -9.86
N ALA A 287 -15.28 9.22 -10.08
CA ALA A 287 -15.74 8.53 -11.28
C ALA A 287 -15.60 9.39 -12.56
N THR A 288 -15.64 10.72 -12.44
CA THR A 288 -15.33 11.63 -13.57
C THR A 288 -13.84 11.73 -13.83
N LEU A 289 -13.00 11.56 -12.80
CA LEU A 289 -11.55 11.72 -12.83
C LEU A 289 -10.79 10.72 -13.74
N GLY A 290 -11.45 9.77 -14.40
CA GLY A 290 -10.85 8.97 -15.48
C GLY A 290 -11.74 8.74 -16.70
N LYS A 291 -12.96 9.29 -16.76
CA LYS A 291 -13.78 9.28 -17.99
C LYS A 291 -13.16 10.12 -19.10
N ASP A 292 -12.52 11.23 -18.76
CA ASP A 292 -11.85 12.08 -19.74
C ASP A 292 -10.56 11.42 -20.25
N VAL A 293 -9.92 10.57 -19.44
CA VAL A 293 -8.82 9.68 -19.86
C VAL A 293 -9.30 8.66 -20.90
N GLY A 294 -10.40 7.96 -20.62
CA GLY A 294 -10.99 7.00 -21.56
C GLY A 294 -11.44 7.64 -22.89
N ARG A 295 -11.96 8.88 -22.86
CA ARG A 295 -12.32 9.63 -24.07
C ARG A 295 -11.13 10.09 -24.89
N ALA A 296 -10.02 10.48 -24.24
CA ALA A 296 -8.78 10.84 -24.93
C ALA A 296 -8.19 9.63 -25.67
N LEU A 297 -8.30 8.44 -25.08
CA LEU A 297 -7.82 7.18 -25.67
C LEU A 297 -8.73 6.65 -26.77
N GLY A 298 -10.05 6.66 -26.58
CA GLY A 298 -11.02 6.13 -27.54
C GLY A 298 -11.17 6.93 -28.84
N LYS A 299 -10.50 8.09 -28.96
CA LYS A 299 -10.47 8.93 -30.17
C LYS A 299 -9.14 8.89 -30.92
N ALA A 300 -8.14 8.15 -30.45
CA ALA A 300 -6.86 8.04 -31.13
C ALA A 300 -6.99 7.10 -32.35
N PRO A 301 -6.66 7.54 -33.58
CA PRO A 301 -6.59 6.66 -34.76
C PRO A 301 -5.63 5.48 -34.53
N ALA A 302 -5.89 4.33 -35.16
CA ALA A 302 -5.07 3.12 -35.04
C ALA A 302 -3.61 3.30 -35.53
N ASP A 303 -3.40 4.33 -36.35
CA ASP A 303 -2.15 4.78 -36.96
C ASP A 303 -1.57 6.04 -36.29
N ALA A 304 -2.14 6.47 -35.15
CA ALA A 304 -1.59 7.57 -34.39
C ALA A 304 -0.20 7.20 -33.84
N PRO A 305 0.82 8.08 -33.99
CA PRO A 305 2.13 7.82 -33.44
C PRO A 305 2.02 7.54 -31.95
N THR A 306 2.73 6.50 -31.50
CA THR A 306 2.75 6.02 -30.12
C THR A 306 2.84 7.20 -29.15
N LEU A 307 1.91 7.22 -28.21
CA LEU A 307 1.81 8.22 -27.16
C LEU A 307 3.07 8.15 -26.28
N ASN A 308 4.12 8.89 -26.67
CA ASN A 308 5.31 9.07 -25.85
C ASN A 308 4.98 10.04 -24.72
N ILE A 309 4.38 9.50 -23.66
CA ILE A 309 4.19 10.24 -22.42
C ILE A 309 5.54 10.26 -21.67
N GLY A 310 6.36 11.26 -21.99
CA GLY A 310 7.57 11.57 -21.24
C GLY A 310 7.22 12.12 -19.86
N TRP A 311 7.70 11.46 -18.80
CA TRP A 311 7.74 12.03 -17.45
C TRP A 311 9.15 11.94 -16.90
N GLY A 312 9.70 13.14 -16.70
CA GLY A 312 10.59 13.48 -15.60
C GLY A 312 9.89 14.53 -14.73
N TRP A 313 9.26 15.57 -15.31
CA TRP A 313 8.50 16.57 -14.53
C TRP A 313 7.62 17.58 -15.31
N PHE A 314 7.56 17.65 -16.65
CA PHE A 314 6.56 18.46 -17.42
C PHE A 314 6.63 18.25 -18.96
N LYS A 315 5.47 18.41 -19.65
CA LYS A 315 5.18 18.85 -21.05
C LYS A 315 4.27 17.93 -21.87
N LEU A 316 2.97 18.28 -21.90
CA LEU A 316 2.09 18.02 -23.05
C LEU A 316 2.37 19.08 -24.12
N ASN A 317 3.28 18.78 -25.07
CA ASN A 317 3.27 19.50 -26.34
C ASN A 317 2.22 18.84 -27.25
N PHE A 318 0.99 19.32 -27.14
CA PHE A 318 -0.07 19.01 -28.08
C PHE A 318 0.12 19.87 -29.34
N LYS A 319 0.43 19.23 -30.47
CA LYS A 319 0.00 19.70 -31.80
C LYS A 319 -0.82 18.55 -32.38
N PRO A 320 -2.14 18.59 -32.18
CA PRO A 320 -2.99 19.16 -33.22
C PRO A 320 -3.97 20.19 -32.64
N ASP A 321 -4.50 21.03 -33.51
CA ASP A 321 -5.42 22.13 -33.22
C ASP A 321 -6.62 21.68 -32.35
N LEU A 322 -6.60 22.05 -31.07
CA LEU A 322 -7.65 21.77 -30.07
C LEU A 322 -8.02 23.03 -29.29
N THR A 323 -8.14 24.16 -29.98
CA THR A 323 -8.50 25.46 -29.38
C THR A 323 -9.90 25.52 -28.75
N GLY A 324 -10.72 24.46 -28.86
CA GLY A 324 -12.09 24.42 -28.32
C GLY A 324 -12.47 23.27 -27.38
N TRP A 325 -11.58 22.31 -27.07
CA TRP A 325 -12.01 21.04 -26.43
C TRP A 325 -11.31 20.67 -25.12
N MET A 326 -10.31 21.43 -24.62
CA MET A 326 -9.75 21.14 -23.30
C MET A 326 -10.67 21.73 -22.21
N PRO A 327 -11.40 20.90 -21.43
CA PRO A 327 -12.06 21.42 -20.23
C PRO A 327 -10.98 22.02 -19.32
N LYS A 328 -11.31 23.12 -18.62
CA LYS A 328 -10.44 23.68 -17.59
C LYS A 328 -10.33 22.67 -16.45
N PHE A 329 -9.33 21.79 -16.53
CA PHE A 329 -9.07 20.84 -15.46
C PHE A 329 -8.63 21.60 -14.21
N ASP A 330 -9.20 21.23 -13.06
CA ASP A 330 -8.60 21.62 -11.80
C ASP A 330 -7.28 20.86 -11.58
N ARG A 331 -6.49 21.32 -10.62
CA ARG A 331 -5.17 20.74 -10.34
C ARG A 331 -5.27 19.29 -9.83
N VAL A 332 -6.33 18.93 -9.09
CA VAL A 332 -6.60 17.54 -8.67
C VAL A 332 -6.84 16.66 -9.91
N GLN A 333 -7.66 17.10 -10.86
CA GLN A 333 -7.92 16.40 -12.11
C GLN A 333 -6.65 16.16 -12.93
N THR A 334 -5.78 17.16 -12.99
CA THR A 334 -4.49 17.04 -13.67
C THR A 334 -3.59 16.00 -13.00
N GLN A 335 -3.50 16.03 -11.67
CA GLN A 335 -2.67 15.12 -10.89
C GLN A 335 -3.17 13.67 -10.95
N VAL A 336 -4.48 13.47 -10.85
CA VAL A 336 -5.10 12.14 -10.92
C VAL A 336 -4.96 11.53 -12.31
N SER A 337 -5.17 12.32 -13.36
CA SER A 337 -4.94 11.86 -14.75
C SER A 337 -3.50 11.40 -14.95
N ALA A 338 -2.51 12.13 -14.40
CA ALA A 338 -1.11 11.73 -14.48
C ALA A 338 -0.83 10.37 -13.79
N LEU A 339 -1.50 10.07 -12.67
CA LEU A 339 -1.39 8.78 -11.98
C LEU A 339 -1.98 7.63 -12.81
N THR A 340 -3.06 7.89 -13.53
CA THR A 340 -3.64 6.92 -14.46
C THR A 340 -2.67 6.57 -15.59
N PHE A 341 -1.84 7.51 -16.05
CA PHE A 341 -0.84 7.31 -17.10
C PHE A 341 0.57 6.94 -16.60
N ALA A 342 0.75 6.73 -15.30
CA ALA A 342 2.03 6.29 -14.76
C ALA A 342 2.46 4.95 -15.40
N PRO A 343 3.77 4.67 -15.52
CA PRO A 343 4.26 3.50 -16.24
C PRO A 343 3.64 2.20 -15.72
N SER A 344 3.55 1.18 -16.59
CA SER A 344 3.06 -0.15 -16.20
C SER A 344 3.85 -0.69 -15.02
N GLY A 345 5.17 -0.47 -14.98
CA GLY A 345 6.00 -0.71 -13.80
C GLY A 345 7.00 -1.85 -13.97
N HIS A 346 7.03 -2.55 -15.11
CA HIS A 346 8.03 -3.59 -15.36
C HIS A 346 9.47 -3.03 -15.30
N ARG A 347 9.73 -1.93 -16.04
CA ARG A 347 11.05 -1.29 -16.06
C ARG A 347 11.43 -0.76 -14.67
N GLU A 348 10.46 -0.21 -13.96
CA GLU A 348 10.61 0.33 -12.61
C GLU A 348 10.92 -0.78 -11.60
N LEU A 349 10.26 -1.94 -11.71
CA LEU A 349 10.58 -3.11 -10.89
C LEU A 349 11.98 -3.64 -11.18
N VAL A 350 12.36 -3.77 -12.46
CA VAL A 350 13.71 -4.19 -12.87
C VAL A 350 14.76 -3.19 -12.37
N LYS A 351 14.45 -1.89 -12.40
CA LYS A 351 15.32 -0.84 -11.85
C LYS A 351 15.50 -0.98 -10.34
N LEU A 352 14.42 -1.20 -9.59
CA LEU A 352 14.49 -1.47 -8.15
C LEU A 352 15.35 -2.70 -7.84
N LEU A 353 15.11 -3.81 -8.54
CA LEU A 353 15.90 -5.03 -8.41
C LEU A 353 17.37 -4.79 -8.76
N GLY A 354 17.65 -3.90 -9.72
CA GLY A 354 19.00 -3.45 -10.06
C GLY A 354 19.67 -2.64 -8.96
N PHE A 355 18.94 -1.73 -8.32
CA PHE A 355 19.46 -1.02 -7.15
C PHE A 355 19.81 -1.97 -6.00
N LEU A 356 19.07 -3.07 -5.89
CA LEU A 356 19.30 -4.13 -4.90
C LEU A 356 20.38 -5.14 -5.35
N GLY A 357 21.02 -4.96 -6.51
CA GLY A 357 22.08 -5.85 -7.01
C GLY A 357 21.60 -7.18 -7.60
N HIS A 358 20.31 -7.34 -7.88
CA HIS A 358 19.68 -8.61 -8.26
C HIS A 358 19.08 -8.61 -9.68
N GLN A 359 19.60 -7.85 -10.64
CA GLN A 359 19.03 -7.75 -12.00
C GLN A 359 18.86 -9.09 -12.75
N HIS A 360 19.65 -10.11 -12.41
CA HIS A 360 19.70 -11.40 -13.12
C HIS A 360 19.61 -12.63 -12.18
N SER A 361 19.09 -12.47 -10.97
CA SER A 361 18.97 -13.58 -10.03
C SER A 361 17.65 -14.36 -10.19
N SER A 362 17.62 -15.60 -9.69
CA SER A 362 16.39 -16.41 -9.64
C SER A 362 15.29 -15.73 -8.81
N VAL A 363 15.65 -15.12 -7.68
CA VAL A 363 14.71 -14.36 -6.83
C VAL A 363 14.10 -13.17 -7.58
N ALA A 364 14.87 -12.50 -8.45
CA ALA A 364 14.37 -11.40 -9.26
C ALA A 364 13.35 -11.86 -10.30
N THR A 365 13.62 -12.95 -11.01
CA THR A 365 12.66 -13.54 -11.96
C THR A 365 11.36 -13.92 -11.26
N ARG A 366 11.43 -14.63 -10.14
CA ARG A 366 10.25 -15.03 -9.34
C ARG A 366 9.46 -13.82 -8.82
N THR A 367 10.16 -12.76 -8.43
CA THR A 367 9.54 -11.50 -8.00
C THR A 367 8.77 -10.85 -9.15
N ILE A 368 9.40 -10.73 -10.33
CA ILE A 368 8.77 -10.16 -11.53
C ILE A 368 7.53 -10.99 -11.93
N GLU A 369 7.62 -12.32 -11.92
CA GLU A 369 6.49 -13.20 -12.21
C GLU A 369 5.33 -13.02 -11.23
N HIS A 370 5.62 -12.83 -9.93
CA HIS A 370 4.58 -12.56 -8.93
C HIS A 370 3.81 -11.27 -9.24
N PHE A 371 4.53 -10.18 -9.50
CA PHE A 371 3.90 -8.90 -9.83
C PHE A 371 3.21 -8.92 -11.20
N ALA A 372 3.56 -9.86 -12.08
CA ALA A 372 2.89 -10.04 -13.35
C ALA A 372 1.56 -10.82 -13.24
N LYS A 373 1.55 -11.90 -12.45
CA LYS A 373 0.34 -12.71 -12.22
C LYS A 373 -0.78 -11.93 -11.52
N ARG A 374 -0.43 -10.87 -10.79
CA ARG A 374 -1.41 -10.06 -10.04
C ARG A 374 -2.32 -9.20 -10.92
N ALA A 375 -1.99 -9.01 -12.21
CA ALA A 375 -2.87 -8.38 -13.18
C ALA A 375 -4.10 -9.23 -13.55
N SER A 376 -4.15 -10.51 -13.17
CA SER A 376 -5.27 -11.41 -13.48
C SER A 376 -6.14 -11.79 -12.28
N VAL A 377 -6.00 -11.13 -11.12
CA VAL A 377 -6.81 -11.41 -9.92
C VAL A 377 -7.27 -10.11 -9.28
N PHE A 378 -8.26 -9.48 -9.92
CA PHE A 378 -9.23 -8.61 -9.29
C PHE A 378 -10.63 -9.00 -9.76
#